data_AF-A0A8S3ADR0-F1
#
_entry.id   AF-A0A8S3ADR0-F1
#
_cell.length_a   1.000
_cell.length_b   1.000
_cell.length_c   1.000
_cell.angle_alpha   90.00
_cell.angle_beta   90.00
_cell.angle_gamma   90.00
#
_symmetry.space_group_name_H-M   'P 1'
#
loop_
_entity.id
_entity.type
_entity.pdbx_description
1 polymer ?
#
loop_
_entity_poly.entity_id
_entity_poly.type
_entity_poly.pdbx_seq_one_letter_code
_entity_poly.pdbx_strand_id
1 'polypeptide(L)' 'ADGRVLVGVLLCTDRDQNLILGNCNEYIGSPSEQEEFRVLGLALIPGQHIKSIYIDENTSSTSNHSNISITKINDHMLDD' A
#
# COMPACT_ATOMS: atom_id res chain seq x y z
N ALA A 1 -13.63 1.05 4.86
CA ALA A 1 -12.43 0.97 4.00
C ALA A 1 -12.85 1.57 2.67
N ASP A 2 -12.12 2.55 2.16
CA ASP A 2 -12.39 3.22 0.87
C ASP A 2 -11.94 2.41 -0.35
N GLY A 3 -11.51 1.17 -0.13
CA GLY A 3 -11.09 0.27 -1.20
C GLY A 3 -9.72 0.64 -1.78
N ARG A 4 -8.94 1.50 -1.12
CA ARG A 4 -7.59 1.81 -1.56
C ARG A 4 -6.63 0.67 -1.22
N VAL A 5 -5.87 0.26 -2.22
CA VAL A 5 -4.76 -0.67 -2.08
C VAL A 5 -3.50 0.02 -2.56
N LEU A 6 -2.47 0.07 -1.70
CA LEU A 6 -1.14 0.47 -2.09
C LEU A 6 -0.27 -0.75 -2.33
N VAL A 7 0.48 -0.78 -3.42
CA VAL A 7 1.43 -1.86 -3.70
C VAL A 7 2.81 -1.24 -3.88
N GLY A 8 3.82 -1.76 -3.18
CA GLY A 8 5.20 -1.27 -3.29
C GLY A 8 6.19 -2.12 -2.52
N VAL A 9 7.45 -1.68 -2.45
CA VAL A 9 8.52 -2.33 -1.70
C VAL A 9 8.58 -1.72 -0.31
N LEU A 10 8.42 -2.53 0.75
CA LEU A 10 8.60 -2.06 2.11
C LEU A 10 10.07 -1.75 2.38
N LEU A 11 10.37 -0.49 2.69
CA LEU A 11 11.72 -0.03 3.00
C LEU A 11 11.99 0.02 4.50
N CYS A 12 11.03 0.51 5.29
CA CYS A 12 11.13 0.53 6.74
C CYS A 12 9.76 0.71 7.42
N THR A 13 9.78 0.46 8.73
CA THR A 13 8.67 0.68 9.66
C THR A 13 9.18 1.32 10.96
N ASP A 14 8.29 1.93 11.74
CA ASP A 14 8.58 2.45 13.07
C ASP A 14 7.67 1.84 14.16
N ARG A 15 7.80 2.33 15.40
CA ARG A 15 7.03 1.86 16.56
C ARG A 15 5.53 2.16 16.44
N ASP A 16 5.16 3.19 15.69
CA ASP A 16 3.78 3.63 15.49
C ASP A 16 3.16 3.00 14.22
N GLN A 17 3.83 1.99 13.66
CA GLN A 17 3.40 1.24 12.48
C GLN A 17 3.35 2.09 11.20
N ASN A 18 4.02 3.25 11.18
CA ASN A 18 4.17 4.00 9.95
C ASN A 18 5.07 3.23 8.99
N LEU A 19 4.72 3.23 7.70
CA LEU A 19 5.47 2.50 6.68
C LEU A 19 6.00 3.44 5.61
N ILE A 20 7.22 3.16 5.15
CA ILE A 20 7.77 3.73 3.93
C ILE A 20 7.74 2.67 2.83
N LEU A 21 7.05 2.98 1.73
CA LEU A 21 7.01 2.15 0.53
C LEU A 21 7.78 2.81 -0.62
N GLY A 22 8.73 2.08 -1.20
CA GLY A 22 9.36 2.42 -2.48
C GLY A 22 8.57 1.84 -3.66
N ASN A 23 8.77 2.41 -4.86
CA ASN A 23 8.04 2.05 -6.09
C ASN A 23 6.52 1.87 -5.88
N CYS A 24 5.93 2.76 -5.08
CA CYS A 24 4.55 2.64 -4.63
C CYS A 24 3.54 3.06 -5.71
N ASN A 25 2.53 2.22 -5.92
CA ASN A 25 1.35 2.46 -6.73
C ASN A 25 0.09 2.45 -5.86
N GLU A 26 -0.86 3.33 -6.14
CA GLU A 26 -2.17 3.38 -5.50
C GLU A 26 -3.27 2.91 -6.47
N TYR A 27 -4.08 1.95 -6.01
CA TYR A 27 -5.24 1.42 -6.70
C TYR A 27 -6.50 1.84 -5.93
N ILE A 28 -7.51 2.35 -6.64
CA ILE A 28 -8.79 2.78 -6.06
C ILE A 28 -9.89 1.87 -6.63
N GLY A 29 -10.59 1.11 -5.78
CA GLY A 29 -11.71 0.26 -6.18
C GLY A 29 -11.43 -1.24 -6.12
N SER A 30 -12.39 -2.07 -6.55
CA SER A 30 -12.19 -3.52 -6.61
C SER A 30 -11.36 -3.89 -7.85
N PRO A 31 -10.38 -4.81 -7.72
CA PRO A 31 -9.45 -5.19 -8.80
C PRO A 31 -10.10 -5.81 -10.06
N SER A 32 -11.44 -5.89 -10.10
CA SER A 32 -12.24 -6.35 -11.24
C SER A 32 -12.53 -5.26 -12.28
N GLU A 33 -12.34 -3.98 -11.95
CA GLU A 33 -12.49 -2.86 -12.88
C GLU A 33 -11.10 -2.43 -13.37
N GLN A 34 -10.91 -2.43 -14.69
CA GLN A 34 -9.62 -2.28 -15.35
C GLN A 34 -8.92 -0.96 -14.98
N GLU A 35 -7.96 -1.08 -14.05
CA GLU A 35 -6.56 -0.64 -14.16
C GLU A 35 -6.26 0.84 -14.48
N GLU A 36 -6.74 1.78 -13.66
CA GLU A 36 -5.97 3.02 -13.43
C GLU A 36 -5.36 2.98 -12.03
N PHE A 37 -4.04 2.86 -11.98
CA PHE A 37 -3.25 3.06 -10.77
C PHE A 37 -2.51 4.39 -10.84
N ARG A 38 -2.37 5.04 -9.68
CA ARG A 38 -1.57 6.24 -9.53
C ARG A 38 -0.17 5.89 -9.07
N VAL A 39 0.85 6.25 -9.85
CA VAL A 39 2.25 6.14 -9.43
C VAL A 39 2.53 7.18 -8.35
N LEU A 40 3.04 6.73 -7.20
CA LEU A 40 3.44 7.59 -6.08
C LEU A 40 4.96 7.64 -5.90
N GLY A 41 5.68 6.58 -6.31
CA GLY A 41 7.13 6.49 -6.13
C GLY A 41 7.50 6.15 -4.69
N LEU A 42 7.85 7.14 -3.87
CA LEU A 42 8.14 6.94 -2.44
C LEU A 42 6.97 7.45 -1.59
N ALA A 43 6.38 6.60 -0.76
CA ALA A 43 5.20 6.95 0.02
C ALA A 43 5.39 6.66 1.52
N LEU A 44 4.95 7.60 2.36
CA LEU A 44 4.75 7.42 3.80
C LEU A 44 3.28 7.08 4.06
N ILE A 45 3.04 6.00 4.80
CA ILE A 45 1.71 5.52 5.16
C ILE A 45 1.59 5.57 6.68
N PRO A 46 0.72 6.42 7.25
CA PRO A 46 0.46 6.45 8.67
C PRO A 46 -0.09 5.10 9.16
N GLY A 47 0.46 4.58 10.25
CA GLY A 47 0.09 3.27 10.78
C GLY A 47 -1.41 3.15 11.10
N GLN A 48 -2.00 4.23 11.60
CA GLN A 48 -3.43 4.29 11.95
C GLN A 48 -4.38 4.10 10.74
N HIS A 49 -3.90 4.30 9.50
CA HIS A 49 -4.70 4.08 8.29
C HIS A 49 -4.54 2.67 7.72
N ILE A 50 -3.66 1.85 8.28
CA ILE A 50 -3.39 0.51 7.76
C ILE A 50 -4.43 -0.46 8.28
N LYS A 51 -5.19 -1.06 7.35
CA LYS A 51 -6.16 -2.11 7.69
C LYS A 51 -5.53 -3.50 7.68
N SER A 52 -4.76 -3.79 6.64
CA SER A 52 -4.11 -5.08 6.44
C SER A 52 -2.94 -4.97 5.48
N ILE A 53 -2.00 -5.91 5.62
CA ILE A 53 -0.79 -6.03 4.80
C ILE A 53 -0.75 -7.45 4.25
N TYR A 54 -0.45 -7.58 2.96
CA TYR A 54 -0.28 -8.86 2.25
C TYR A 54 1.06 -8.86 1.54
N ILE A 55 1.72 -10.01 1.50
CA ILE A 55 2.96 -10.23 0.75
C ILE A 55 2.58 -10.96 -0.54
N ASP A 56 3.11 -10.51 -1.66
CA ASP A 56 2.98 -11.24 -2.91
C ASP A 56 3.94 -12.44 -2.93
N GLU A 57 3.41 -13.64 -2.72
CA GLU A 57 4.18 -14.90 -2.68
C GLU A 57 4.63 -15.36 -4.07
N ASN A 58 4.11 -14.77 -5.15
CA ASN A 58 4.42 -15.16 -6.53
C ASN A 58 5.70 -14.56 -7.10
N THR A 59 6.50 -13.83 -6.29
CA THR A 59 7.82 -13.33 -6.70
C THR A 59 8.85 -14.47 -6.80
N SER A 60 8.63 -15.38 -7.74
CA SER A 60 9.60 -16.40 -8.14
C SER A 60 10.54 -15.79 -9.18
N SER A 61 11.82 -15.70 -8.83
CA SER A 61 12.95 -15.24 -9.66
C SER A 61 12.98 -13.75 -10.09
N THR A 62 13.89 -12.97 -9.49
CA THR A 62 15.07 -12.28 -10.11
C THR A 62 15.53 -11.03 -9.31
N SER A 63 14.84 -10.60 -8.24
CA SER A 63 15.28 -9.48 -7.38
C SER A 63 14.98 -9.77 -5.91
N ASN A 64 15.90 -9.48 -4.99
CA ASN A 64 15.78 -9.78 -3.54
C ASN A 64 14.70 -8.97 -2.78
N HIS A 65 13.67 -8.44 -3.46
CA HIS A 65 12.66 -7.55 -2.87
C HIS A 65 11.25 -8.01 -3.24
N SER A 66 10.55 -8.64 -2.30
CA SER A 66 9.13 -8.99 -2.43
C SER A 66 8.27 -7.74 -2.42
N ASN A 67 7.26 -7.68 -3.29
CA ASN A 67 6.26 -6.61 -3.26
C ASN A 67 5.29 -6.83 -2.09
N ILE A 68 4.90 -5.74 -1.45
CA ILE A 68 3.94 -5.70 -0.34
C ILE A 68 2.72 -4.88 -0.76
N SER A 69 1.53 -5.44 -0.52
CA SER A 69 0.23 -4.82 -0.75
C SER A 69 -0.41 -4.40 0.57
N ILE A 70 -0.91 -3.17 0.66
CA ILE A 70 -1.44 -2.56 1.87
C ILE A 70 -2.83 -2.00 1.60
N THR A 71 -3.82 -2.47 2.35
CA THR A 71 -5.19 -1.94 2.27
C THR A 71 -5.37 -0.83 3.31
N LYS A 72 -5.88 0.33 2.88
CA LYS A 72 -6.08 1.49 3.75
C LYS A 72 -7.52 1.63 4.28
N ILE A 73 -7.66 2.36 5.39
CA ILE A 73 -8.90 2.93 5.92
C ILE A 73 -8.91 4.41 5.54
N ASN A 74 -10.06 4.91 5.08
CA ASN A 74 -10.22 6.33 4.74
C ASN A 74 -10.19 7.17 6.01
N ASP A 75 -9.45 8.27 5.99
CA ASP A 75 -9.35 9.24 7.09
C ASP A 75 -10.30 10.45 6.91
N HIS A 76 -11.14 10.43 5.86
CA HIS A 76 -12.00 11.55 5.48
C HIS A 76 -13.27 11.73 6.35
N MET A 77 -13.23 11.38 7.64
CA MET A 77 -14.32 11.65 8.60
C MET A 77 -13.82 12.29 9.90
N LEU A 78 -12.64 12.94 9.90
CA LEU A 78 -12.14 13.70 11.05
C LEU A 78 -12.03 15.22 10.83
N ASP A 79 -12.54 15.75 9.73
CA ASP A 79 -12.75 17.20 9.55
C ASP A 79 -14.21 17.46 9.13
N ASP A 80 -15.10 17.46 10.13
CA ASP A 80 -16.29 18.32 10.38
C ASP A 80 -17.26 17.68 11.39
#